data_AF-A0A2H1FH56-F1
#
_entry.id   AF-A0A2H1FH56-F1
#
_cell.length_a   1.000
_cell.length_b   1.000
_cell.length_c   1.000
_cell.angle_alpha   90.00
_cell.angle_beta   90.00
_cell.angle_gamma   90.00
#
_symmetry.space_group_name_H-M   'P 1'
#
loop_
_entity.id
_entity.type
_entity.pdbx_description
1 polymer ?
#
loop_
_entity_poly.entity_id
_entity_poly.type
_entity_poly.pdbx_seq_one_letter_code
_entity_poly.pdbx_strand_id
1 'polypeptide(L)'
;MNSWSFYELQRQIEYKARWLGLPVNYVKAGGTSTKCAICGSKLVPEEHRKMFCSICKTSVDRDINAARNILLRGTKVVPDGITSEAVMAESGIISEIFPIIRRVDVIKSIVETKISTT
;
A
#
# COMPACT_ATOMS: atom_id res chain seq x y z
N MET A 1 -25.57 -9.33 6.05
CA MET A 1 -24.42 -8.99 6.90
C MET A 1 -23.16 -9.48 6.22
N ASN A 2 -22.24 -8.56 5.93
CA ASN A 2 -20.94 -8.80 5.31
C ASN A 2 -20.01 -9.51 6.31
N SER A 3 -19.54 -10.71 5.97
CA SER A 3 -18.66 -11.56 6.80
C SER A 3 -17.20 -11.08 6.88
N TRP A 4 -16.90 -9.90 6.33
CA TRP A 4 -15.53 -9.43 6.18
C TRP A 4 -15.10 -8.59 7.38
N SER A 5 -14.15 -9.11 8.17
CA SER A 5 -13.56 -8.40 9.31
C SER A 5 -12.39 -7.50 8.86
N PHE A 6 -12.71 -6.26 8.47
CA PHE A 6 -11.70 -5.27 8.07
C PHE A 6 -10.72 -4.95 9.19
N TYR A 7 -11.21 -4.89 10.44
CA TYR A 7 -10.38 -4.60 11.60
C TYR A 7 -9.35 -5.69 11.85
N GLU A 8 -9.75 -6.96 11.78
CA GLU A 8 -8.80 -8.07 11.97
C GLU A 8 -7.76 -8.10 10.84
N LEU A 9 -8.16 -7.83 9.59
CA LEU A 9 -7.21 -7.72 8.49
C LEU A 9 -6.17 -6.61 8.75
N GLN A 10 -6.61 -5.44 9.20
CA GLN A 10 -5.71 -4.33 9.54
C GLN A 10 -4.76 -4.71 10.68
N ARG A 11 -5.27 -5.30 11.77
CA ARG A 11 -4.48 -5.77 12.91
C ARG A 11 -3.39 -6.77 12.48
N GLN A 12 -3.73 -7.72 11.61
CA GLN A 12 -2.77 -8.72 11.12
C GLN A 12 -1.67 -8.08 10.26
N ILE A 13 -2.03 -7.11 9.42
CA ILE A 13 -1.06 -6.35 8.62
C ILE A 13 -0.10 -5.57 9.54
N GLU A 14 -0.63 -4.83 10.51
CA GLU A 14 0.19 -4.08 11.46
C GLU A 14 1.13 -4.97 12.27
N TYR A 15 0.61 -6.11 12.76
CA TYR A 15 1.40 -7.09 13.50
C TYR A 15 2.60 -7.57 12.68
N LYS A 16 2.37 -7.99 11.42
CA LYS A 16 3.44 -8.49 10.55
C LYS A 16 4.39 -7.37 10.11
N ALA A 17 3.88 -6.17 9.84
CA ALA A 17 4.70 -5.01 9.50
C ALA A 17 5.64 -4.63 10.66
N ARG A 18 5.11 -4.59 11.89
CA ARG A 18 5.89 -4.30 13.10
C ARG A 18 6.98 -5.33 13.36
N TRP A 19 6.71 -6.61 13.12
CA TRP A 19 7.72 -7.66 13.21
C TRP A 19 8.90 -7.39 12.26
N LEU A 20 8.65 -6.85 11.08
CA LEU A 20 9.68 -6.49 10.11
C LEU A 20 10.22 -5.06 10.28
N GLY A 21 9.78 -4.30 11.29
CA GLY A 21 10.15 -2.90 11.47
C GLY A 21 9.62 -1.96 10.39
N LEU A 22 8.56 -2.33 9.66
CA LEU A 22 7.95 -1.53 8.60
C LEU A 22 6.90 -0.56 9.17
N PRO A 23 6.96 0.73 8.82
CA PRO A 23 5.95 1.69 9.25
C PRO A 23 4.62 1.44 8.53
N VAL A 24 3.50 1.57 9.26
CA VAL A 24 2.15 1.48 8.71
C VAL A 24 1.45 2.82 8.89
N ASN A 25 1.05 3.42 7.78
CA ASN A 25 0.34 4.70 7.76
C ASN A 25 -1.09 4.50 7.24
N TYR A 26 -2.07 4.95 8.01
CA TYR A 26 -3.47 4.92 7.60
C TYR A 26 -3.79 6.08 6.66
N VAL A 27 -4.46 5.77 5.56
CA VAL A 27 -4.98 6.78 4.62
C VAL A 27 -6.51 6.79 4.62
N LYS A 28 -7.09 7.97 4.40
CA LYS A 28 -8.55 8.11 4.23
C LYS A 28 -9.00 7.28 3.02
N ALA A 29 -9.87 6.29 3.25
CA ALA A 29 -10.32 5.36 2.19
C ALA A 29 -11.30 5.99 1.18
N GLY A 30 -11.98 7.09 1.55
CA GLY A 30 -13.02 7.69 0.73
C GLY A 30 -12.55 8.12 -0.67
N GLY A 31 -13.26 7.66 -1.70
CA GLY A 31 -13.06 8.10 -3.09
C GLY A 31 -11.75 7.65 -3.74
N THR A 32 -11.13 6.56 -3.27
CA THR A 32 -9.95 5.95 -3.90
C THR A 32 -10.30 5.20 -5.18
N SER A 33 -11.48 4.60 -5.27
CA SER A 33 -11.96 3.86 -6.44
C SER A 33 -12.67 4.72 -7.49
N THR A 34 -13.12 5.93 -7.12
CA THR A 34 -13.98 6.77 -7.97
C THR A 34 -13.24 7.92 -8.65
N LYS A 35 -11.99 8.22 -8.24
CA LYS A 35 -11.16 9.25 -8.85
C LYS A 35 -10.03 8.63 -9.65
N CYS A 36 -9.69 9.22 -10.80
CA CYS A 36 -8.57 8.77 -11.62
C CYS A 36 -7.25 9.02 -10.87
N ALA A 37 -6.41 7.99 -10.73
CA ALA A 37 -5.10 8.15 -10.11
C ALA A 37 -4.13 9.05 -10.90
N ILE A 38 -4.40 9.30 -12.19
CA ILE A 38 -3.54 10.11 -13.07
C ILE A 38 -3.94 11.59 -13.00
N CYS A 39 -5.20 11.91 -13.29
CA CYS A 39 -5.66 13.30 -13.42
C CYS A 39 -6.61 13.77 -12.29
N GLY A 40 -7.04 12.88 -11.40
CA GLY A 40 -7.94 13.21 -10.28
C GLY A 40 -9.42 13.36 -10.66
N SER A 41 -9.79 13.27 -11.94
CA SER A 41 -11.20 13.40 -12.36
C SER A 41 -12.06 12.23 -11.89
N LYS A 42 -13.39 12.42 -11.84
CA LYS A 42 -14.32 11.34 -11.54
C LYS A 42 -14.32 10.30 -12.66
N LEU A 43 -14.27 9.04 -12.29
CA LEU A 43 -14.33 7.91 -13.21
C LEU A 43 -15.77 7.48 -13.48
N VAL A 44 -16.01 6.96 -14.68
CA VAL A 44 -17.28 6.39 -15.10
C VAL A 44 -17.19 4.86 -14.99
N PRO A 45 -18.14 4.19 -14.33
CA PRO A 45 -18.16 2.73 -14.29
C PRO A 45 -18.34 2.11 -15.68
N GLU A 46 -17.59 1.05 -15.95
CA GLU A 46 -17.77 0.16 -17.12
C GLU A 46 -18.12 -1.26 -16.66
N GLU A 47 -18.29 -2.16 -17.62
CA GLU A 47 -18.48 -3.59 -17.37
C GLU A 47 -17.22 -4.23 -16.73
N HIS A 48 -17.40 -5.42 -16.14
CA HIS A 48 -16.30 -6.24 -15.61
C HIS A 48 -15.36 -5.53 -14.61
N ARG A 49 -15.92 -4.72 -13.70
CA ARG A 49 -15.18 -4.00 -12.64
C ARG A 49 -14.20 -2.94 -13.14
N LYS A 50 -14.27 -2.55 -14.41
CA LYS A 50 -13.45 -1.48 -14.98
C LYS A 50 -14.07 -0.11 -14.74
N MET A 51 -13.21 0.90 -14.83
CA MET A 51 -13.54 2.31 -14.66
C MET A 51 -12.86 3.12 -15.77
N PHE A 52 -13.63 3.94 -16.48
CA PHE A 52 -13.14 4.78 -17.57
C PHE A 52 -12.88 6.21 -17.11
N CYS A 53 -11.73 6.75 -17.54
CA CYS A 53 -11.41 8.16 -17.38
C CYS A 53 -11.70 8.94 -18.67
N SER A 54 -12.64 9.89 -18.61
CA SER A 54 -12.97 10.74 -19.76
C SER A 54 -11.86 11.71 -20.16
N ILE A 55 -10.91 12.02 -19.26
CA ILE A 55 -9.77 12.91 -19.53
C ILE A 55 -8.58 12.11 -20.05
N CYS A 56 -8.14 11.08 -19.33
CA CYS A 56 -7.00 10.24 -19.73
C CYS A 56 -7.34 9.22 -20.82
N LYS A 57 -8.62 9.11 -21.22
CA LYS A 57 -9.14 8.17 -22.22
C LYS A 57 -8.69 6.72 -21.99
N THR A 58 -8.56 6.33 -20.72
CA THR A 58 -8.05 5.02 -20.32
C THR A 58 -9.09 4.29 -19.47
N SER A 59 -9.28 3.01 -19.74
CA SER A 59 -10.04 2.08 -18.90
C SER A 59 -9.07 1.32 -17.98
N VAL A 60 -9.37 1.29 -16.69
CA VAL A 60 -8.54 0.65 -15.65
C VAL A 60 -9.40 -0.16 -14.70
N ASP A 61 -8.85 -1.26 -14.18
CA ASP A 61 -9.51 -2.00 -13.11
C ASP A 61 -9.68 -1.11 -11.85
N ARG A 62 -10.86 -1.23 -11.21
CA ARG A 62 -11.23 -0.42 -10.06
C ARG A 62 -10.28 -0.58 -8.87
N ASP A 63 -9.82 -1.80 -8.61
CA ASP A 63 -8.97 -2.13 -7.46
C ASP A 63 -7.53 -1.67 -7.71
N ILE A 64 -7.03 -1.83 -8.95
CA ILE A 64 -5.73 -1.28 -9.37
C ILE A 64 -5.73 0.25 -9.22
N ASN A 65 -6.78 0.93 -9.67
CA ASN A 65 -6.89 2.37 -9.52
C ASN A 65 -6.98 2.80 -8.05
N ALA A 66 -7.73 2.06 -7.22
CA ALA A 66 -7.81 2.31 -5.79
C ALA A 66 -6.45 2.17 -5.08
N ALA A 67 -5.68 1.12 -5.40
CA ALA A 67 -4.34 0.90 -4.86
C ALA A 67 -3.38 2.03 -5.23
N ARG A 68 -3.40 2.50 -6.49
CA ARG A 68 -2.61 3.66 -6.93
C ARG A 68 -2.98 4.93 -6.17
N ASN A 69 -4.27 5.19 -5.96
CA ASN A 69 -4.72 6.33 -5.18
C ASN A 69 -4.34 6.25 -3.69
N ILE A 70 -4.33 5.05 -3.10
CA ILE A 70 -3.86 4.82 -1.73
C ILE A 70 -2.37 5.16 -1.64
N LEU A 71 -1.56 4.64 -2.57
CA LEU A 71 -0.13 4.94 -2.64
C LEU A 71 0.12 6.46 -2.76
N LEU A 72 -0.53 7.13 -3.71
CA LEU A 72 -0.39 8.57 -3.92
C LEU A 72 -0.79 9.41 -2.70
N ARG A 73 -1.73 8.94 -1.87
CA ARG A 73 -2.10 9.61 -0.61
C ARG A 73 -1.06 9.35 0.48
N GLY A 74 -0.57 8.12 0.58
CA GLY A 74 0.44 7.73 1.55
C GLY A 74 1.80 8.39 1.29
N THR A 75 2.15 8.66 0.02
CA THR A 75 3.40 9.35 -0.35
C THR A 75 3.31 10.87 -0.28
N LYS A 76 2.10 11.44 -0.20
CA LYS A 76 1.87 12.90 -0.06
C LYS A 76 1.94 13.38 1.39
N VAL A 77 2.16 12.49 2.36
CA VAL A 77 2.40 12.87 3.75
C VAL A 77 3.79 13.51 3.82
N VAL A 78 3.79 14.84 3.86
CA VAL A 78 4.90 15.68 4.32
C VAL A 78 5.16 15.26 5.77
N PRO A 79 6.42 15.16 6.23
CA PRO A 79 6.69 14.89 7.64
C PRO A 79 6.12 16.04 8.47
N ASP A 80 4.97 15.81 9.09
CA ASP A 80 4.43 16.70 10.10
C ASP A 80 5.38 16.65 11.30
N GLY A 81 6.18 17.71 11.42
CA GLY A 81 6.76 18.18 12.67
C GLY A 81 7.69 17.21 13.38
N ILE A 82 8.99 17.49 13.27
CA ILE A 82 9.94 17.26 14.37
C ILE A 82 9.29 17.83 15.63
N THR A 83 8.81 16.96 16.52
CA THR A 83 8.77 17.30 17.94
C THR A 83 10.12 16.87 18.49
N SER A 84 10.79 17.87 19.05
CA SER A 84 12.06 17.77 19.74
C SER A 84 12.05 16.62 20.76
N GLU A 85 13.18 15.92 20.80
CA GLU A 85 13.63 15.02 21.87
C GLU A 85 13.31 13.52 21.71
N ALA A 86 14.40 12.74 21.70
CA ALA A 86 14.52 11.29 21.72
C ALA A 86 14.23 10.55 20.40
N VAL A 87 15.25 10.36 19.55
CA VAL A 87 16.20 9.23 19.66
C VAL A 87 17.36 9.41 18.69
N MET A 88 18.57 9.20 19.21
CA MET A 88 19.81 9.13 18.44
C MET A 88 19.81 7.84 17.60
N ALA A 89 19.96 7.97 16.28
CA ALA A 89 20.52 6.91 15.44
C ALA A 89 21.33 7.57 14.32
N GLU A 90 22.60 7.20 14.30
CA GLU A 90 23.67 7.88 13.60
C GLU A 90 23.52 7.88 12.08
N SER A 91 24.04 8.96 11.50
CA SER A 91 24.17 9.27 10.09
C SER A 91 24.86 8.16 9.29
N GLY A 92 24.13 7.58 8.33
CA GLY A 92 24.68 6.67 7.34
C GLY A 92 23.80 6.56 6.08
N ILE A 93 24.16 7.33 5.05
CA ILE A 93 23.88 7.10 3.62
C ILE A 93 22.40 7.11 3.18
N ILE A 94 22.04 8.27 2.63
CA ILE A 94 20.81 8.58 1.90
C ILE A 94 20.88 7.93 0.50
N SER A 95 20.55 6.63 0.38
CA SER A 95 20.21 6.00 -0.92
C SER A 95 19.45 4.67 -0.87
N GLU A 96 19.22 4.08 0.30
CA GLU A 96 18.43 2.83 0.44
C GLU A 96 17.09 3.07 1.16
N ILE A 97 16.34 4.07 0.70
CA ILE A 97 15.11 4.53 1.34
C ILE A 97 13.98 3.51 1.09
N PHE A 98 13.86 2.62 2.09
CA PHE A 98 12.78 1.71 2.44
C PHE A 98 12.45 0.59 1.43
N PRO A 99 12.31 -0.67 1.88
CA PRO A 99 11.75 -1.71 1.04
C PRO A 99 10.26 -1.39 0.83
N ILE A 100 9.97 -0.60 -0.20
CA ILE A 100 8.68 -0.65 -0.88
C ILE A 100 8.58 -2.10 -1.36
N ILE A 101 7.64 -2.87 -0.80
CA ILE A 101 7.37 -4.25 -1.21
C ILE A 101 7.03 -4.22 -2.71
N ARG A 102 8.04 -4.42 -3.57
CA ARG A 102 7.86 -4.59 -5.02
C ARG A 102 7.59 -6.05 -5.39
N ARG A 103 7.72 -6.98 -4.45
CA ARG A 103 7.40 -8.39 -4.64
C ARG A 103 6.84 -8.94 -3.33
N VAL A 104 5.63 -9.48 -3.40
CA VAL A 104 5.11 -10.37 -2.35
C VAL A 104 6.00 -11.61 -2.41
N ASP A 105 6.84 -11.81 -1.40
CA ASP A 105 7.79 -12.91 -1.35
C ASP A 105 7.05 -14.25 -1.26
N VAL A 106 6.84 -14.88 -2.41
CA VAL A 106 6.58 -16.33 -2.54
C VAL A 106 7.81 -17.14 -2.08
N ILE A 107 8.93 -16.49 -1.82
CA ILE A 107 10.22 -17.14 -1.51
C ILE A 107 10.20 -17.84 -0.14
N LYS A 108 9.31 -17.46 0.79
CA LYS A 108 9.27 -18.11 2.11
C LYS A 108 8.77 -19.57 2.08
N SER A 109 8.10 -20.02 1.02
CA SER A 109 7.67 -21.42 0.88
C SER A 109 8.70 -22.35 0.22
N ILE A 110 9.80 -21.85 -0.31
CA ILE A 110 10.83 -22.67 -0.98
C ILE A 110 11.93 -23.12 0.01
N VAL A 111 12.11 -22.42 1.13
CA VAL A 111 13.18 -22.73 2.08
C VAL A 111 12.83 -23.94 2.97
N GLU A 112 11.55 -24.18 3.25
CA GLU A 112 11.14 -25.29 4.13
C GLU A 112 11.18 -26.67 3.44
N THR A 113 11.22 -26.73 2.11
CA THR A 113 11.25 -28.01 1.37
C THR A 113 12.65 -28.59 1.13
N LYS A 114 13.73 -27.88 1.48
CA LYS A 114 15.11 -28.35 1.26
C LYS A 114 15.77 -29.00 2.48
N ILE A 115 15.06 -29.19 3.59
CA ILE A 115 15.63 -29.75 4.84
C ILE A 115 15.22 -31.22 5.09
N SER A 116 14.34 -31.84 4.27
CA SER A 116 13.88 -33.22 4.50
C SER A 116 14.18 -34.23 3.39
N THR A 117 15.40 -34.25 2.86
CA THR A 117 15.89 -35.43 2.12
C THR A 117 17.32 -35.74 2.55
N THR A 118 17.43 -36.51 3.63
CA THR A 118 18.54 -37.42 3.94
C THR A 118 18.08 -38.83 3.66
#